data_AF-A0A2I0QV80-F1
#
_entry.id   AF-A0A2I0QV80-F1
#
_cell.length_a   1.000
_cell.length_b   1.000
_cell.length_c   1.000
_cell.angle_alpha   90.00
_cell.angle_beta   90.00
_cell.angle_gamma   90.00
#
_symmetry.space_group_name_H-M   'P 1'
#
loop_
_entity.id
_entity.type
_entity.pdbx_description
1 polymer ?
#
loop_
_entity_poly.entity_id
_entity_poly.type
_entity_poly.pdbx_seq_one_letter_code
_entity_poly.pdbx_strand_id
1 'polypeptide(L)'
;MIIATIIGMAIVTMIPRFIPAFIMDKIQFRPWVNQWLNAIPFAALGALIFPGIMTVIPERPLIGLAGGAVAVVIALFNVNVIFAVLGAILTVFLITM
;
A
#
# COMPACT_ATOMS: atom_id res chain seq x y z
N MET A 1 -17.34 -4.65 -31.03
CA MET A 1 -16.41 -3.61 -30.52
C MET A 1 -15.92 -3.91 -29.10
N ILE A 2 -16.81 -4.20 -28.14
CA ILE A 2 -16.44 -4.49 -26.73
C ILE A 2 -15.41 -5.63 -26.59
N ILE A 3 -15.60 -6.75 -27.32
CA ILE A 3 -14.68 -7.90 -27.25
C ILE A 3 -13.26 -7.54 -27.73
N ALA A 4 -13.15 -6.76 -28.81
CA ALA A 4 -11.86 -6.31 -29.33
C ALA A 4 -11.13 -5.39 -28.33
N THR A 5 -11.86 -4.53 -27.62
CA THR A 5 -11.30 -3.68 -26.57
C THR A 5 -10.83 -4.49 -25.35
N ILE A 6 -11.60 -5.50 -24.93
CA ILE A 6 -11.20 -6.39 -23.82
C ILE A 6 -9.92 -7.15 -24.19
N ILE A 7 -9.86 -7.73 -25.40
CA ILE A 7 -8.67 -8.43 -25.88
C ILE A 7 -7.48 -7.47 -25.99
N GLY A 8 -7.69 -6.27 -26.53
CA GLY A 8 -6.65 -5.24 -26.60
C GLY A 8 -6.10 -4.83 -25.23
N MET A 9 -6.97 -4.58 -24.25
CA MET A 9 -6.55 -4.24 -22.88
C MET A 9 -5.84 -5.40 -22.18
N ALA A 10 -6.32 -6.64 -22.40
CA ALA A 10 -5.67 -7.83 -21.87
C ALA A 10 -4.24 -7.95 -22.42
N ILE A 11 -4.03 -7.80 -23.72
CA ILE A 11 -2.69 -7.86 -24.33
C ILE A 11 -1.77 -6.77 -23.75
N VAL A 12 -2.23 -5.51 -23.72
CA VAL A 12 -1.41 -4.37 -23.28
C VAL A 12 -1.04 -4.44 -21.79
N THR A 13 -1.90 -5.00 -20.93
CA THR A 13 -1.59 -5.19 -19.50
C THR A 13 -0.75 -6.43 -19.24
N MET A 14 -0.96 -7.49 -20.03
CA MET A 14 -0.30 -8.76 -19.87
C MET A 14 1.19 -8.70 -20.23
N ILE A 15 1.53 -8.00 -21.33
CA ILE A 15 2.92 -7.82 -21.78
C ILE A 15 3.84 -7.28 -20.68
N PRO A 16 3.59 -6.08 -20.08
CA PRO A 16 4.45 -5.54 -19.03
C PRO A 16 4.38 -6.32 -17.71
N ARG A 17 3.40 -7.21 -17.50
CA ARG A 17 3.31 -8.05 -16.30
C ARG A 17 4.16 -9.31 -16.42
N PHE A 18 4.19 -9.93 -17.61
CA PHE A 18 4.99 -11.13 -17.88
C PHE A 18 6.46 -10.82 -18.16
N ILE A 19 6.77 -9.67 -18.77
CA ILE A 19 8.16 -9.27 -19.05
C ILE A 19 9.03 -9.32 -17.77
N PRO A 20 8.67 -8.64 -16.65
CA PRO A 20 9.41 -8.75 -15.41
C PRO A 20 9.46 -10.20 -14.89
N ALA A 21 8.34 -10.93 -14.92
CA ALA A 21 8.29 -12.29 -14.40
C ALA A 21 9.28 -13.25 -15.08
N PHE A 22 9.54 -13.09 -16.38
CA PHE A 22 10.48 -13.96 -17.12
C PHE A 22 11.92 -13.43 -17.16
N ILE A 23 12.12 -12.12 -17.00
CA ILE A 23 13.42 -11.47 -17.17
C ILE A 23 14.12 -11.25 -15.82
N MET A 24 13.39 -11.06 -14.72
CA MET A 24 14.00 -10.77 -13.42
C MET A 24 14.92 -11.87 -12.91
N ASP A 25 14.65 -13.15 -13.23
CA ASP A 25 15.53 -14.27 -12.84
C ASP A 25 16.88 -14.27 -13.60
N LYS A 26 16.96 -13.60 -14.75
CA LYS A 26 18.15 -13.58 -15.61
C LYS A 26 18.95 -12.29 -15.51
N ILE A 27 18.39 -11.23 -14.92
CA ILE A 27 19.07 -9.96 -14.70
C ILE A 27 19.67 -9.93 -13.30
N GLN A 28 20.98 -10.11 -13.21
CA GLN A 28 21.72 -9.79 -12.00
C GLN A 28 21.93 -8.28 -11.91
N PHE A 29 21.03 -7.59 -11.21
CA PHE A 29 21.24 -6.19 -10.89
C PHE A 29 22.43 -6.03 -9.95
N ARG A 30 23.18 -4.93 -10.11
CA ARG A 30 24.25 -4.56 -9.18
C ARG A 30 23.66 -4.44 -7.75
N PRO A 31 24.38 -4.81 -6.69
CA PRO A 31 23.82 -4.89 -5.33
C PRO A 31 23.06 -3.64 -4.86
N TRP A 32 23.57 -2.46 -5.21
CA TRP A 32 22.92 -1.17 -4.88
C TRP A 32 21.55 -1.00 -5.56
N VAL A 33 21.42 -1.40 -6.83
CA VAL A 33 20.16 -1.30 -7.57
C VAL A 33 19.14 -2.28 -7.00
N ASN A 34 19.55 -3.50 -6.65
CA ASN A 34 18.66 -4.48 -6.04
C ASN A 34 18.11 -3.97 -4.69
N GLN A 35 18.97 -3.38 -3.85
CA GLN A 35 18.54 -2.76 -2.59
C GLN A 35 17.55 -1.61 -2.81
N TRP A 36 17.79 -0.77 -3.83
CA TRP A 36 16.90 0.32 -4.17
C TRP A 36 15.53 -0.16 -4.69
N LEU A 37 15.52 -1.16 -5.58
CA LEU A 37 14.29 -1.78 -6.09
C LEU A 37 13.44 -2.39 -4.97
N ASN A 38 14.08 -3.04 -3.99
CA ASN A 38 13.39 -3.60 -2.82
C ASN A 38 12.78 -2.53 -1.89
N ALA A 39 13.24 -1.28 -1.96
CA ALA A 39 12.68 -0.17 -1.19
C ALA A 39 11.43 0.44 -1.87
N ILE A 40 11.24 0.25 -3.17
CA ILE A 40 10.12 0.84 -3.94
C ILE A 40 8.75 0.42 -3.38
N PRO A 41 8.47 -0.86 -3.08
CA PRO A 41 7.16 -1.25 -2.55
C PRO A 41 6.83 -0.58 -1.21
N PHE A 42 7.81 -0.48 -0.31
CA PHE A 42 7.63 0.18 0.99
C PHE A 42 7.40 1.68 0.83
N ALA A 43 8.13 2.34 -0.07
CA ALA A 43 7.93 3.75 -0.39
C ALA A 43 6.56 4.01 -1.00
N ALA A 44 6.11 3.15 -1.92
CA ALA A 44 4.79 3.24 -2.55
C ALA A 44 3.67 3.04 -1.53
N LEU A 45 3.76 2.01 -0.67
CA LEU A 45 2.79 1.79 0.41
C LEU A 45 2.74 2.98 1.37
N GLY A 46 3.89 3.50 1.80
CA GLY A 46 3.94 4.70 2.64
C GLY A 46 3.31 5.92 1.97
N ALA A 47 3.61 6.15 0.69
CA ALA A 47 3.06 7.26 -0.10
C ALA A 47 1.55 7.15 -0.33
N LEU A 48 0.97 5.94 -0.32
CA LEU A 48 -0.47 5.72 -0.45
C LEU A 48 -1.19 5.77 0.90
N ILE A 49 -0.59 5.19 1.94
CA ILE A 49 -1.21 5.08 3.26
C ILE A 49 -1.22 6.42 3.99
N PHE A 50 -0.13 7.19 3.93
CA PHE A 50 -0.02 8.44 4.70
C PHE A 50 -1.08 9.50 4.30
N PRO A 51 -1.32 9.78 3.00
CA PRO A 51 -2.44 10.62 2.59
C PRO A 51 -3.78 10.04 3.03
N GLY A 52 -3.97 8.72 2.91
CA GLY A 52 -5.20 8.05 3.34
C GLY A 52 -5.53 8.27 4.83
N ILE A 53 -4.51 8.34 5.69
CA ILE A 53 -4.64 8.68 7.11
C ILE A 53 -5.01 10.17 7.30
N MET A 54 -4.38 11.07 6.56
CA MET A 54 -4.64 12.52 6.66
C MET A 54 -6.04 12.90 6.14
N THR A 55 -6.58 12.17 5.16
CA THR A 55 -7.86 12.50 4.50
C THR A 55 -9.07 11.78 5.11
N VAL A 56 -8.93 11.11 6.25
CA VAL A 56 -10.06 10.42 6.93
C VAL A 56 -11.18 11.39 7.28
N ILE A 57 -10.82 12.55 7.86
CA ILE A 57 -11.75 13.66 8.14
C ILE A 57 -11.10 14.94 7.63
N PRO A 58 -11.55 15.52 6.50
CA PRO A 58 -10.90 16.65 5.84
C PRO A 58 -10.67 17.86 6.75
N GLU A 59 -11.59 18.10 7.71
CA GLU A 59 -11.50 19.24 8.62
C GLU A 59 -10.62 18.97 9.87
N ARG A 60 -10.32 17.70 10.18
CA ARG A 60 -9.61 17.30 11.41
C ARG A 60 -8.60 16.18 11.14
N PRO A 61 -7.48 16.46 10.45
CA PRO A 61 -6.46 15.45 10.14
C PRO A 61 -5.81 14.82 11.39
N LEU A 62 -5.85 15.51 12.53
CA LEU A 62 -5.37 15.01 13.82
C LEU A 62 -6.07 13.71 14.26
N ILE A 63 -7.35 13.54 13.91
CA ILE A 63 -8.13 12.34 14.28
C ILE A 63 -7.63 11.13 13.49
N GLY A 64 -7.41 11.31 12.19
CA GLY A 64 -6.80 10.27 11.36
C GLY A 64 -5.40 9.92 11.84
N LEU A 65 -4.59 10.92 12.19
CA LEU A 65 -3.23 10.72 12.70
C LEU A 65 -3.20 9.96 14.02
N ALA A 66 -4.17 10.21 14.92
CA ALA A 66 -4.33 9.45 16.16
C ALA A 66 -4.70 7.97 15.88
N GLY A 67 -5.64 7.71 14.97
CA GLY A 67 -5.98 6.35 14.54
C GLY A 67 -4.80 5.62 13.90
N GLY A 68 -4.04 6.32 13.05
CA GLY A 68 -2.82 5.81 12.42
C GLY A 68 -1.72 5.50 13.45
N ALA A 69 -1.52 6.37 14.44
CA ALA A 69 -0.55 6.14 15.53
C ALA A 69 -0.93 4.89 16.35
N VAL A 70 -2.20 4.71 16.69
CA VAL A 70 -2.68 3.50 17.38
C VAL A 70 -2.47 2.26 16.52
N ALA A 71 -2.77 2.33 15.22
CA ALA A 71 -2.52 1.22 14.29
C ALA A 71 -1.04 0.81 14.27
N VAL A 72 -0.13 1.79 14.22
CA VAL A 72 1.33 1.56 14.26
C VAL A 72 1.74 0.91 15.58
N VAL A 73 1.26 1.43 16.72
CA VAL A 73 1.57 0.87 18.04
C VAL A 73 1.12 -0.60 18.12
N ILE A 74 -0.11 -0.92 17.68
CA ILE A 74 -0.61 -2.30 17.68
C ILE A 74 0.19 -3.19 16.72
N ALA A 75 0.54 -2.68 15.54
CA ALA A 75 1.32 -3.44 14.55
C ALA A 75 2.72 -3.81 15.06
N LEU A 76 3.35 -2.98 15.90
CA LEU A 76 4.65 -3.28 16.50
C LEU A 76 4.63 -4.50 17.43
N PHE A 77 3.48 -4.85 18.00
CA PHE A 77 3.33 -6.05 18.83
C PHE A 77 3.22 -7.35 18.00
N ASN A 78 3.31 -7.30 16.67
CA ASN A 78 3.22 -8.45 15.76
C ASN A 78 1.97 -9.32 15.99
N VAL A 79 0.88 -8.72 16.48
CA VAL A 79 -0.42 -9.38 16.61
C VAL A 79 -1.14 -9.43 15.27
N ASN A 80 -2.21 -10.23 15.18
CA ASN A 80 -3.02 -10.34 13.97
C ASN A 80 -3.48 -8.95 13.48
N VAL A 81 -3.36 -8.69 12.17
CA VAL A 81 -3.66 -7.40 11.52
C VAL A 81 -5.07 -6.91 11.86
N ILE A 82 -6.01 -7.83 12.05
CA ILE A 82 -7.39 -7.53 12.46
C ILE A 82 -7.43 -6.66 13.73
N PHE A 83 -6.55 -6.88 14.71
CA PHE A 83 -6.51 -6.08 15.93
C PHE A 83 -6.06 -4.64 15.67
N ALA A 84 -5.09 -4.43 14.77
CA ALA A 84 -4.65 -3.09 14.39
C ALA A 84 -5.78 -2.32 13.68
N VAL A 85 -6.53 -3.00 12.80
CA VAL A 85 -7.69 -2.41 12.11
C VAL A 85 -8.79 -2.05 13.11
N LEU A 86 -9.15 -2.96 14.02
CA LEU A 86 -10.16 -2.69 15.04
C LEU A 86 -9.74 -1.56 15.98
N GLY A 87 -8.48 -1.55 16.44
CA GLY A 87 -7.96 -0.49 17.30
C GLY A 87 -7.96 0.88 16.63
N ALA A 88 -7.58 0.96 15.35
CA ALA A 88 -7.65 2.19 14.58
C ALA A 88 -9.09 2.70 14.43
N ILE A 89 -10.03 1.83 14.06
CA ILE A 89 -11.46 2.18 13.91
C ILE A 89 -12.04 2.67 15.23
N LEU A 90 -11.81 1.93 16.33
CA LEU A 90 -12.30 2.30 17.65
C LEU A 90 -11.73 3.65 18.11
N THR A 91 -10.44 3.90 17.87
CA THR A 91 -9.79 5.16 18.22
C THR A 91 -10.42 6.33 17.47
N VAL A 92 -10.59 6.21 16.15
CA VAL A 92 -11.23 7.26 15.34
C VAL A 92 -12.67 7.47 15.78
N PHE A 93 -13.43 6.40 16.04
CA PHE A 93 -14.81 6.47 16.49
C PHE A 93 -14.95 7.18 17.84
N LEU A 94 -14.13 6.83 18.83
CA LEU A 94 -14.13 7.44 20.16
C LEU A 94 -13.74 8.92 20.15
N ILE A 95 -12.83 9.33 19.27
CA ILE A 95 -12.38 10.72 19.14
C ILE A 95 -13.37 11.58 18.31
N THR A 96 -14.17 10.94 17.45
CA THR A 96 -15.14 11.62 16.58
C THR A 96 -16.51 11.80 17.25
N MET A 97 -16.88 10.90 18.16
CA MET A 97 -18.02 11.06 19.07
C MET A 97 -17.88 12.32 19.93
#